data_AF-A0A8S0FLP5-F1
#
_entry.id   AF-A0A8S0FLP5-F1
#
_cell.length_a   1.000
_cell.length_b   1.000
_cell.length_c   1.000
_cell.angle_alpha   90.00
_cell.angle_beta   90.00
_cell.angle_gamma   90.00
#
_symmetry.space_group_name_H-M   'P 1'
#
loop_
_entity.id
_entity.type
_entity.pdbx_description
1 polymer ?
#
loop_
_entity_poly.entity_id
_entity_poly.type
_entity_poly.pdbx_seq_one_letter_code
_entity_poly.pdbx_strand_id
1 'polypeptide(L)'
;MFGKKMRHVGDRVAAVVAESEDIALEALKLIDVEYEVLKPVMSIDEAMAEDAPVVHDEPVVYVAGAPDTLEDDNSHAAQRGEHMIINFPIGSRPRKNIAASIHGHIGDMDNNRLCRCRCDH
;
A
#
# COMPACT_ATOMS: atom_id res chain seq x y z
N MET A 1 -4.55 8.24 10.83
CA MET A 1 -3.44 9.19 11.12
C MET A 1 -2.25 8.47 11.74
N PHE A 2 -2.46 7.51 12.65
CA PHE A 2 -1.42 6.56 13.08
C PHE A 2 -1.91 5.14 12.82
N GLY A 3 -1.18 4.40 12.00
CA GLY A 3 -1.50 3.00 11.69
C GLY A 3 -1.08 2.08 12.85
N LYS A 4 -1.74 0.92 12.98
CA LYS A 4 -1.32 -0.12 13.95
C LYS A 4 -0.07 -0.89 13.51
N LYS A 5 0.26 -0.85 12.22
CA LYS A 5 1.37 -1.56 11.62
C LYS A 5 2.31 -0.55 10.97
N MET A 6 3.56 -0.56 11.40
CA MET A 6 4.63 0.25 10.82
C MET A 6 5.26 -0.54 9.68
N ARG A 7 5.38 0.09 8.51
CA ARG A 7 5.84 -0.54 7.26
C ARG A 7 7.30 -0.20 6.96
N HIS A 8 7.81 0.90 7.50
CA HIS A 8 9.20 1.29 7.37
C HIS A 8 9.70 2.06 8.60
N VAL A 9 11.02 2.18 8.71
CA VAL A 9 11.64 3.05 9.71
C VAL A 9 11.24 4.50 9.45
N GLY A 10 10.84 5.22 10.50
CA GLY A 10 10.35 6.60 10.40
C GLY A 10 8.84 6.75 10.26
N ASP A 11 8.08 5.65 10.24
CA ASP A 11 6.63 5.72 10.38
C ASP A 11 6.22 6.37 11.70
N ARG A 12 5.18 7.21 11.64
CA ARG A 12 4.71 7.96 12.81
C ARG A 12 3.87 7.05 13.70
N VAL A 13 4.27 6.96 14.96
CA VAL A 13 3.63 6.10 15.96
C VAL A 13 2.71 6.89 16.89
N ALA A 14 3.15 8.08 17.30
CA ALA A 14 2.41 8.97 18.16
C ALA A 14 2.78 10.43 17.84
N ALA A 15 1.98 11.37 18.33
CA ALA A 15 2.30 12.79 18.32
C ALA A 15 1.92 13.42 19.67
N VAL A 16 2.69 14.43 20.06
CA VAL A 16 2.45 15.23 21.27
C VAL A 16 2.14 16.66 20.84
N VAL A 17 1.14 17.25 21.49
CA VAL A 17 0.83 18.68 21.36
C VAL A 17 0.96 19.29 22.75
N ALA A 18 1.74 20.37 22.86
CA ALA A 18 1.98 21.09 24.10
C ALA A 18 2.07 22.59 23.86
N GLU A 19 1.98 23.37 24.94
CA GLU A 19 2.03 24.84 24.90
C GLU A 19 3.44 25.39 24.62
N SER A 20 4.48 24.58 24.82
CA SER A 20 5.86 24.90 24.49
C SER A 20 6.63 23.68 23.99
N GLU A 21 7.73 23.91 23.27
CA GLU A 21 8.59 22.87 22.75
C GLU A 21 9.22 22.01 23.86
N ASP A 22 9.69 22.64 24.94
CA ASP A 22 10.28 21.93 26.08
C ASP A 22 9.29 20.92 26.69
N ILE A 23 8.02 21.31 26.86
CA ILE A 23 6.98 20.42 27.39
C ILE A 23 6.71 19.27 26.41
N ALA A 24 6.69 19.54 25.10
CA ALA A 24 6.51 18.50 24.09
C ALA A 24 7.65 17.48 24.11
N LEU A 25 8.91 17.95 24.23
CA LEU A 25 10.10 17.09 24.27
C LEU A 25 10.14 16.21 25.52
N GLU A 26 9.78 16.75 26.70
CA GLU A 26 9.68 15.93 27.92
C GLU A 26 8.55 14.91 27.82
N ALA A 27 7.39 15.31 27.28
CA ALA A 27 6.27 14.40 27.08
C ALA A 27 6.57 13.29 26.04
N LEU A 28 7.37 13.57 25.01
CA LEU A 28 7.81 12.55 24.04
C LEU A 28 8.61 11.42 24.70
N LYS A 29 9.42 11.73 25.72
CA LYS A 29 10.22 10.73 26.46
C LYS A 29 9.36 9.79 27.30
N LEU A 30 8.14 10.19 27.63
CA LEU A 30 7.19 9.40 28.44
C LEU A 30 6.37 8.44 27.58
N ILE A 31 6.45 8.54 26.26
CA ILE A 31 5.75 7.62 25.37
C ILE A 31 6.47 6.27 25.39
N ASP A 32 5.77 5.27 25.93
CA ASP A 32 6.20 3.88 25.87
C ASP A 32 5.39 3.15 24.79
N VAL A 33 6.09 2.43 23.91
CA VAL A 33 5.47 1.71 22.78
C VAL A 33 6.02 0.31 22.72
N GLU A 34 5.12 -0.66 22.83
CA GLU A 34 5.42 -2.06 22.59
C GLU A 34 5.24 -2.41 21.11
N TYR A 35 6.23 -3.07 20.53
CA TYR A 35 6.21 -3.52 19.13
C TYR A 35 6.26 -5.03 19.04
N GLU A 36 5.40 -5.60 18.19
CA GLU A 36 5.59 -6.94 17.67
C GLU A 36 6.45 -6.85 16.38
N VAL A 37 7.65 -7.40 16.42
CA VAL A 37 8.58 -7.33 15.27
C VAL A 37 8.16 -8.34 14.21
N LEU A 38 7.80 -7.83 13.03
CA LEU A 38 7.46 -8.63 11.86
C LEU A 38 8.68 -8.85 10.96
N LYS A 39 8.69 -9.95 10.17
CA LYS A 39 9.75 -10.22 9.19
C LYS A 39 9.75 -9.11 8.12
N PRO A 40 10.86 -8.35 7.96
CA PRO A 40 10.94 -7.34 6.93
C PRO A 40 11.13 -8.00 5.55
N VAL A 41 10.70 -7.28 4.51
CA VAL A 41 10.96 -7.61 3.10
C VAL A 41 11.91 -6.54 2.57
N MET A 42 13.13 -6.94 2.22
CA MET A 42 14.22 -6.01 1.88
C MET A 42 14.65 -6.07 0.42
N SER A 43 14.14 -7.03 -0.36
CA SER A 43 14.42 -7.17 -1.78
C SER A 43 13.16 -7.41 -2.60
N ILE A 44 13.27 -7.17 -3.91
CA ILE A 44 12.18 -7.44 -4.86
C ILE A 44 11.88 -8.94 -4.91
N ASP A 45 12.91 -9.78 -4.92
CA ASP A 45 12.76 -11.24 -4.96
C ASP A 45 12.00 -11.76 -3.72
N GLU A 46 12.32 -11.22 -2.53
CA GLU A 46 11.57 -11.52 -1.30
C GLU A 46 10.14 -11.01 -1.35
N ALA A 47 9.88 -9.85 -1.98
CA ALA A 47 8.53 -9.32 -2.13
C ALA A 47 7.67 -10.16 -3.08
N MET A 48 8.29 -10.75 -4.10
CA MET A 48 7.65 -11.57 -5.12
C MET A 48 7.43 -13.02 -4.70
N ALA A 49 8.07 -13.48 -3.62
CA ALA A 49 7.92 -14.83 -3.11
C ALA A 49 6.47 -15.13 -2.68
N GLU A 50 6.02 -16.38 -2.85
CA GLU A 50 4.65 -16.76 -2.47
C GLU A 50 4.40 -16.70 -0.97
N ASP A 51 5.45 -16.86 -0.16
CA ASP A 51 5.42 -16.81 1.31
C ASP A 51 5.80 -15.42 1.86
N ALA A 52 5.90 -14.40 0.99
CA ALA A 52 6.23 -13.05 1.41
C ALA A 52 5.19 -12.52 2.41
N PRO A 53 5.62 -11.94 3.55
CA PRO A 53 4.68 -11.32 4.47
C PRO A 53 4.01 -10.14 3.77
N VAL A 54 2.67 -10.08 3.84
CA VAL A 54 1.93 -9.01 3.19
C VAL A 54 2.16 -7.69 3.94
N VAL A 55 2.66 -6.67 3.25
CA VAL A 55 2.96 -5.35 3.83
C VAL A 55 1.67 -4.53 3.94
N HIS A 56 0.90 -4.47 2.84
CA HIS A 56 -0.38 -3.78 2.73
C HIS A 56 -1.54 -4.74 2.94
N ASP A 57 -2.04 -4.77 4.17
CA ASP A 57 -3.20 -5.57 4.60
C ASP A 57 -4.50 -4.76 4.62
N GLU A 58 -4.49 -3.50 4.19
CA GLU A 58 -5.70 -2.67 4.15
C GLU A 58 -6.62 -3.08 2.99
N PRO A 59 -7.93 -2.80 3.07
CA PRO A 59 -8.83 -3.05 1.95
C PRO A 59 -8.45 -2.20 0.74
N VAL A 60 -8.31 -2.86 -0.40
CA VAL A 60 -7.98 -2.23 -1.68
C VAL A 60 -9.27 -1.74 -2.34
N VAL A 61 -9.20 -0.52 -2.87
CA VAL A 61 -10.31 0.12 -3.62
C VAL A 61 -9.75 0.54 -4.97
N TYR A 62 -10.29 -0.01 -6.04
CA TYR A 62 -9.94 0.41 -7.40
C TYR A 62 -10.92 1.49 -7.87
N VAL A 63 -10.41 2.62 -8.33
CA VAL A 63 -11.25 3.70 -8.89
C VAL A 63 -11.80 3.30 -10.25
N ALA A 64 -11.00 2.59 -11.04
CA ALA A 64 -11.39 2.03 -12.33
C ALA A 64 -10.65 0.71 -12.59
N GLY A 65 -11.31 -0.24 -13.28
CA GLY A 65 -10.69 -1.49 -13.72
C GLY A 65 -10.41 -2.50 -12.61
N ALA A 66 -11.25 -2.56 -11.57
CA ALA A 66 -11.14 -3.58 -10.53
C ALA A 66 -11.02 -5.00 -11.13
N PRO A 67 -10.08 -5.83 -10.65
CA PRO A 67 -10.03 -7.23 -11.04
C PRO A 67 -11.18 -8.01 -10.42
N ASP A 68 -11.57 -9.14 -11.03
CA ASP A 68 -12.61 -10.03 -10.49
C ASP A 68 -12.20 -10.64 -9.13
N THR A 69 -10.90 -10.68 -8.83
CA THR A 69 -10.34 -11.20 -7.56
C THR A 69 -10.46 -10.22 -6.39
N LEU A 70 -11.03 -9.03 -6.59
CA LEU A 70 -11.05 -7.97 -5.56
C LEU A 70 -11.71 -8.42 -4.26
N GLU A 71 -12.79 -9.19 -4.33
CA GLU A 71 -13.49 -9.68 -3.14
C GLU A 71 -12.61 -10.65 -2.34
N ASP A 72 -11.96 -11.59 -3.02
CA ASP A 72 -11.01 -12.53 -2.42
C ASP A 72 -9.80 -11.79 -1.84
N ASP A 73 -9.25 -10.81 -2.56
CA ASP A 73 -8.11 -10.00 -2.13
C ASP A 73 -8.41 -9.25 -0.82
N ASN A 74 -9.65 -8.75 -0.67
CA ASN A 74 -10.11 -8.02 0.50
C ASN A 74 -10.67 -8.92 1.61
N SER A 75 -10.91 -10.22 1.36
CA SER A 75 -11.47 -11.15 2.35
C SER A 75 -10.62 -11.27 3.63
N HIS A 76 -9.30 -11.13 3.48
CA HIS A 76 -8.31 -11.16 4.56
C HIS A 76 -7.76 -9.77 4.90
N ALA A 77 -8.38 -8.70 4.40
CA ALA A 77 -7.95 -7.35 4.72
C ALA A 77 -8.23 -7.04 6.19
N ALA A 78 -7.25 -6.41 6.84
CA ALA A 78 -7.44 -5.84 8.16
C ALA A 78 -8.54 -4.77 8.08
N GLN A 79 -9.63 -4.96 8.82
CA GLN A 79 -10.71 -3.97 8.91
C GLN A 79 -10.24 -2.76 9.72
N ARG A 80 -9.42 -1.92 9.11
CA ARG A 80 -8.94 -0.63 9.61
C ARG A 80 -9.48 0.46 8.70
N GLY A 81 -9.71 1.66 9.24
CA GLY A 81 -10.30 2.79 8.52
C GLY A 81 -9.40 3.43 7.46
N GLU A 82 -8.50 2.67 6.84
CA GLU A 82 -7.59 3.11 5.79
C GLU A 82 -7.86 2.24 4.55
N HIS A 83 -7.93 2.85 3.37
CA HIS A 83 -8.12 2.12 2.10
C HIS A 83 -6.93 2.36 1.19
N MET A 84 -6.43 1.30 0.56
CA MET A 84 -5.44 1.43 -0.51
C MET A 84 -6.18 1.74 -1.82
N ILE A 85 -6.18 3.01 -2.21
CA ILE A 85 -6.86 3.44 -3.45
C ILE A 85 -5.91 3.27 -4.63
N ILE A 86 -6.33 2.47 -5.62
CA ILE A 86 -5.61 2.28 -6.89
C ILE A 86 -6.43 2.95 -8.00
N ASN A 87 -5.91 4.07 -8.51
CA ASN A 87 -6.56 4.81 -9.59
C ASN A 87 -6.55 4.06 -10.92
N PHE A 88 -5.42 3.44 -11.25
CA PHE A 88 -5.23 2.66 -12.48
C PHE A 88 -4.47 1.37 -12.16
N PRO A 89 -5.06 0.19 -12.41
CA PRO A 89 -4.49 -1.12 -12.08
C PRO A 89 -3.45 -1.58 -13.10
N ILE A 90 -2.47 -0.73 -13.43
CA ILE A 90 -1.43 -1.08 -14.40
C ILE A 90 -0.38 -1.92 -13.69
N GLY A 91 -0.62 -3.23 -13.61
CA GLY A 91 0.34 -4.18 -13.05
C GLY A 91 0.48 -4.13 -11.53
N SER A 92 -0.38 -3.38 -10.85
CA SER A 92 -0.41 -3.25 -9.39
C SER A 92 -1.00 -4.52 -8.79
N ARG A 93 -0.24 -5.21 -7.92
CA ARG A 93 -0.71 -6.38 -7.15
C ARG A 93 -0.32 -6.18 -5.69
N PRO A 94 -1.11 -5.40 -4.93
CA PRO A 94 -0.76 -5.00 -3.57
C PRO A 94 -0.70 -6.18 -2.59
N ARG A 95 -1.52 -7.22 -2.80
CA ARG A 95 -1.49 -8.46 -2.01
C ARG A 95 -0.24 -9.32 -2.26
N LYS A 96 0.54 -9.00 -3.29
CA LYS A 96 1.85 -9.59 -3.59
C LYS A 96 3.00 -8.61 -3.35
N ASN A 97 2.76 -7.48 -2.68
CA ASN A 97 3.76 -6.43 -2.48
C ASN A 97 4.38 -5.86 -3.78
N ILE A 98 3.69 -6.00 -4.93
CA ILE A 98 4.17 -5.52 -6.24
C ILE A 98 3.49 -4.19 -6.57
N ALA A 99 4.27 -3.10 -6.51
CA ALA A 99 3.78 -1.74 -6.76
C ALA A 99 3.60 -1.41 -8.26
N ALA A 100 4.24 -2.15 -9.16
CA ALA A 100 3.98 -2.11 -10.60
C ALA A 100 4.75 -3.27 -11.23
N SER A 101 4.05 -4.14 -11.96
CA SER A 101 4.70 -5.06 -12.90
C SER A 101 4.19 -4.75 -14.31
N ILE A 102 5.08 -4.25 -15.16
CA ILE A 102 4.81 -4.14 -16.60
C ILE A 102 4.83 -5.53 -17.22
N HIS A 103 3.71 -6.25 -17.11
CA HIS A 103 3.44 -7.41 -17.95
C HIS A 103 2.20 -7.10 -18.78
N GLY A 104 2.43 -6.40 -19.90
CA GLY A 104 1.41 -6.06 -20.87
C GLY A 104 2.05 -5.37 -22.07
N HIS A 105 1.89 -5.96 -23.26
CA HIS A 105 2.10 -5.23 -24.50
C HIS A 105 1.01 -4.17 -24.61
N ILE A 106 1.40 -2.90 -24.82
CA ILE A 106 0.46 -1.88 -25.32
C ILE A 106 0.28 -2.16 -26.81
N GLY A 107 -0.73 -2.95 -27.15
CA GLY A 107 -1.13 -3.23 -28.54
C GLY A 107 -1.38 -4.72 -28.79
N ASP A 108 -2.56 -5.01 -29.33
CA ASP A 108 -2.79 -6.22 -30.11
C ASP A 108 -1.99 -6.08 -31.42
N MET A 109 -0.91 -6.85 -31.59
CA MET A 109 -0.09 -6.85 -32.81
C MET A 109 -0.78 -7.59 -33.97
N ASP A 110 -1.84 -8.36 -33.70
CA ASP A 110 -2.59 -9.10 -34.71
C ASP A 110 -3.75 -8.25 -35.27
N ASN A 111 -4.31 -7.35 -34.46
CA ASN A 111 -5.25 -6.32 -34.91
C ASN A 111 -4.70 -4.92 -34.68
N ASN A 112 -4.07 -4.37 -35.71
CA ASN A 112 -3.51 -3.02 -35.84
C ASN A 112 -4.51 -1.87 -35.56
N ARG A 113 -5.09 -1.81 -34.36
CA ARG A 113 -6.01 -0.77 -33.89
C ARG A 113 -5.40 -0.11 -32.66
N LEU A 114 -4.60 0.93 -32.91
CA LEU A 114 -4.23 1.89 -31.89
C LEU A 114 -5.50 2.61 -31.40
N CYS A 115 -5.90 2.36 -30.15
CA CYS A 115 -6.89 3.19 -29.48
C CYS A 115 -6.28 4.56 -29.18
N ARG A 116 -6.57 5.54 -30.05
CA ARG A 116 -6.21 6.94 -29.85
C ARG A 116 -7.21 7.57 -28.88
N CYS A 117 -6.82 7.75 -27.62
CA CYS A 117 -7.54 8.65 -26.71
C CYS A 117 -7.56 10.05 -27.33
N ARG A 118 -8.74 10.51 -27.76
CA ARG A 118 -8.99 11.93 -27.99
C ARG A 118 -9.42 12.53 -26.66
N CYS A 119 -8.62 13.45 -26.14
CA CYS A 119 -9.10 14.43 -25.18
C CYS A 119 -9.62 15.61 -26.01
N ASP A 120 -10.93 15.76 -26.10
CA ASP A 120 -11.53 17.02 -26.52
C ASP A 120 -11.41 18.00 -25.34
N HIS A 121 -10.91 19.21 -25.64
CA HIS A 121 -10.84 20.35 -24.71
C HIS A 121 -12.24 20.84 -24.34
#